data_AF-A0A3D5AQ82-F1
#
_entry.id   AF-A0A3D5AQ82-F1
#
_cell.length_a   1.000
_cell.length_b   1.000
_cell.length_c   1.000
_cell.angle_alpha   90.00
_cell.angle_beta   90.00
_cell.angle_gamma   90.00
#
_symmetry.space_group_name_H-M   'P 1'
#
loop_
_entity.id
_entity.type
_entity.pdbx_description
1 polymer ?
#
loop_
_entity_poly.entity_id
_entity_poly.type
_entity_poly.pdbx_seq_one_letter_code
_entity_poly.pdbx_strand_id
1 'polypeptide(L)'
;MADDPIQRRWAAMQACERILSGLPPLSIAGLIAKLPQAPYDLQSRPDFYTGGPVAALEKRVAELLGKPEAVFFPTGTMAQQVALRIWAARSGNNVVAAHP
;
A
#
# COMPACT_ATOMS: atom_id res chain seq x y z
N MET A 1 -33.95 5.75 -10.59
CA MET A 1 -32.67 5.13 -10.18
C MET A 1 -31.59 6.17 -10.47
N ALA A 2 -31.23 6.97 -9.48
CA ALA A 2 -30.39 8.14 -9.71
C ALA A 2 -28.97 7.73 -10.11
N ASP A 3 -28.40 8.50 -11.03
CA ASP A 3 -27.12 8.28 -11.68
C ASP A 3 -25.96 8.47 -10.70
N ASP A 4 -25.48 7.39 -10.06
CA ASP A 4 -24.39 7.43 -9.09
C ASP A 4 -23.09 7.93 -9.75
N PRO A 5 -22.54 9.09 -9.32
CA PRO A 5 -21.31 9.64 -9.87
C PRO A 5 -20.11 8.68 -9.79
N ILE A 6 -20.04 7.84 -8.75
CA ILE A 6 -18.96 6.86 -8.59
C ILE A 6 -19.08 5.78 -9.67
N GLN A 7 -20.28 5.22 -9.82
CA GLN A 7 -20.55 4.19 -10.82
C GLN A 7 -20.32 4.69 -12.24
N ARG A 8 -20.75 5.92 -12.57
CA ARG A 8 -20.47 6.53 -13.88
C ARG A 8 -18.99 6.68 -14.16
N ARG A 9 -18.24 7.23 -13.19
CA ARG A 9 -16.79 7.41 -13.33
C ARG A 9 -16.10 6.07 -13.53
N TRP A 10 -16.51 5.05 -12.80
CA TRP A 10 -16.00 3.70 -12.96
C TRP A 10 -16.24 3.16 -14.38
N ALA A 11 -17.48 3.25 -14.87
CA ALA A 11 -17.84 2.78 -16.22
C ALA A 11 -17.07 3.55 -17.31
N ALA A 12 -16.94 4.87 -17.19
CA ALA A 12 -16.17 5.68 -18.12
C ALA A 12 -14.69 5.28 -18.13
N MET A 13 -14.07 5.09 -16.97
CA MET A 13 -12.67 4.67 -16.87
C MET A 13 -12.43 3.25 -17.40
N GLN A 14 -13.40 2.33 -17.26
CA GLN A 14 -13.33 0.98 -17.85
C GLN A 14 -13.42 0.99 -19.38
N ALA A 15 -14.16 1.94 -19.96
CA ALA A 15 -14.34 2.06 -21.41
C ALA A 15 -13.14 2.74 -22.12
N CYS A 16 -12.22 3.36 -21.37
CA CYS A 16 -11.03 3.98 -21.94
C CYS A 16 -10.00 2.93 -22.37
N GLU A 17 -9.57 2.97 -23.64
CA GLU A 17 -8.47 2.15 -24.14
C GLU A 17 -7.11 2.56 -23.54
N ARG A 18 -6.98 3.82 -23.09
CA ARG A 18 -5.75 4.37 -22.53
C ARG A 18 -6.02 5.26 -21.33
N ILE A 19 -5.27 5.02 -20.26
CA ILE A 19 -5.22 5.87 -19.07
C ILE A 19 -3.86 6.59 -19.05
N LEU A 20 -3.87 7.93 -19.00
CA LEU A 20 -2.65 8.75 -19.03
C LEU A 20 -1.98 8.90 -17.66
N SER A 21 -2.74 8.75 -16.57
CA SER A 21 -2.25 8.90 -15.19
C SER A 21 -3.01 7.97 -14.24
N GLY A 22 -2.29 7.37 -13.30
CA GLY A 22 -2.82 6.36 -12.39
C GLY A 22 -2.87 4.97 -13.02
N LEU A 23 -3.47 4.03 -12.28
CA LEU A 23 -3.66 2.66 -12.73
C LEU A 23 -5.05 2.51 -13.35
N PRO A 24 -5.21 1.65 -14.38
CA PRO A 24 -6.53 1.32 -14.90
C PRO A 24 -7.39 0.69 -13.78
N PRO A 25 -8.69 0.99 -13.74
CA PRO A 25 -9.57 0.43 -12.72
C PRO A 25 -9.62 -1.10 -12.89
N LEU A 26 -9.34 -1.84 -11.83
CA LEU A 26 -9.46 -3.30 -11.81
C LEU A 26 -10.72 -3.69 -11.05
N SER A 27 -11.57 -4.51 -11.67
CA SER A 27 -12.61 -5.23 -10.93
C SER A 27 -11.96 -6.19 -9.93
N ILE A 28 -12.73 -6.65 -8.94
CA ILE A 28 -12.29 -7.67 -7.99
C ILE A 28 -11.78 -8.92 -8.74
N ALA A 29 -12.54 -9.37 -9.75
CA ALA A 29 -12.15 -10.50 -10.59
C ALA A 29 -10.85 -10.22 -11.36
N GLY A 30 -10.68 -9.01 -11.90
CA GLY A 30 -9.44 -8.61 -12.59
C GLY A 30 -8.23 -8.54 -11.66
N LEU A 31 -8.41 -8.12 -10.40
CA LEU A 31 -7.37 -8.15 -9.39
C LEU A 31 -6.97 -9.59 -9.05
N ILE A 32 -7.95 -10.47 -8.81
CA ILE A 32 -7.70 -11.89 -8.52
C ILE A 32 -7.00 -12.58 -9.70
N ALA A 33 -7.42 -12.30 -10.93
CA ALA A 33 -6.83 -12.87 -12.14
C ALA A 33 -5.34 -12.50 -12.35
N LYS A 34 -4.87 -11.42 -11.72
CA LYS A 34 -3.45 -11.03 -11.73
C LYS A 34 -2.60 -11.80 -10.73
N LEU A 35 -3.19 -12.34 -9.66
CA LEU A 35 -2.43 -13.03 -8.61
C LEU A 35 -1.59 -14.20 -9.14
N PRO A 36 -2.12 -15.12 -9.97
CA PRO A 36 -1.34 -16.26 -10.47
C PRO A 36 -0.11 -15.89 -11.30
N GLN A 37 -0.03 -14.65 -11.79
CA GLN A 37 1.09 -14.14 -12.59
C GLN A 37 2.18 -13.49 -11.71
N ALA A 38 1.94 -13.35 -10.41
CA ALA A 38 2.89 -12.73 -9.50
C ALA A 38 4.12 -13.65 -9.30
N PRO A 39 5.35 -13.10 -9.22
CA PRO A 39 6.57 -13.87 -9.05
C PRO A 39 6.78 -14.35 -7.60
N TYR A 40 5.70 -14.65 -6.89
CA TYR A 40 5.70 -15.03 -5.48
C TYR A 40 4.99 -16.37 -5.29
N ASP A 41 5.46 -17.17 -4.34
CA ASP A 41 4.83 -18.45 -4.01
C ASP A 41 3.48 -18.24 -3.30
N LEU A 42 2.39 -18.47 -4.05
CA LEU A 42 1.03 -18.38 -3.54
C LEU A 42 0.56 -19.60 -2.75
N GLN A 43 1.36 -20.68 -2.72
CA GLN A 43 1.10 -21.85 -1.87
C GLN A 43 1.73 -21.69 -0.47
N SER A 44 2.54 -20.64 -0.28
CA SER A 44 3.12 -20.33 1.02
C SER A 44 2.05 -19.95 2.05
N ARG A 45 2.39 -20.13 3.33
CA ARG A 45 1.51 -19.72 4.43
C ARG A 45 1.35 -18.19 4.42
N PRO A 46 0.12 -17.66 4.58
CA PRO A 46 -0.07 -16.22 4.74
C PRO A 46 0.57 -15.73 6.05
N ASP A 47 0.89 -14.44 6.09
CA ASP A 47 1.42 -13.82 7.29
C ASP A 47 0.34 -13.71 8.37
N PHE A 48 0.66 -14.16 9.58
CA PHE A 48 -0.17 -14.03 10.78
C PHE A 48 0.62 -13.39 11.93
N TYR A 49 1.33 -12.30 11.65
CA TYR A 49 2.25 -11.65 12.60
C TYR A 49 3.38 -12.58 13.07
N THR A 50 3.78 -13.52 12.21
CA THR A 50 4.79 -14.55 12.51
C THR A 50 6.01 -14.47 11.61
N GLY A 51 6.09 -13.44 10.77
CA GLY A 51 6.98 -13.41 9.61
C GLY A 51 6.39 -14.18 8.42
N GLY A 52 6.95 -13.93 7.24
CA GLY A 52 6.43 -14.46 5.98
C GLY A 52 6.58 -13.45 4.84
N PRO A 53 5.60 -13.37 3.92
CA PRO A 53 5.64 -12.43 2.79
C PRO A 53 5.87 -10.96 3.21
N VAL A 54 5.38 -10.55 4.38
CA VAL A 54 5.61 -9.19 4.91
C VAL A 54 7.09 -9.00 5.28
N ALA A 55 7.69 -9.95 5.99
CA ALA A 55 9.11 -9.88 6.34
C ALA A 55 10.02 -9.88 5.09
N ALA A 56 9.65 -10.64 4.05
CA ALA A 56 10.37 -10.61 2.78
C ALA A 56 10.28 -9.24 2.08
N LEU A 57 9.10 -8.61 2.14
CA LEU A 57 8.90 -7.24 1.64
C LEU A 57 9.72 -6.23 2.44
N GLU A 58 9.68 -6.29 3.76
CA GLU A 58 10.43 -5.41 4.66
C GLU A 58 11.93 -5.48 4.39
N LYS A 59 12.50 -6.69 4.31
CA LYS A 59 13.91 -6.89 3.99
C LYS A 59 14.28 -6.25 2.65
N ARG A 60 13.52 -6.54 1.60
CA ARG A 60 13.76 -6.00 0.26
C ARG A 60 13.68 -4.46 0.24
N VAL A 61 12.75 -3.87 0.99
CA VAL A 61 12.60 -2.41 1.09
C VAL A 61 13.75 -1.79 1.89
N ALA A 62 14.19 -2.42 2.98
CA ALA A 62 15.35 -1.98 3.75
C ALA A 62 16.61 -1.93 2.88
N GLU A 63 16.86 -3.00 2.11
CA GLU A 63 17.95 -3.09 1.14
C GLU A 63 17.84 -2.00 0.06
N LEU A 64 16.65 -1.84 -0.54
CA LEU A 64 16.40 -0.84 -1.58
C LEU A 64 16.67 0.59 -1.11
N LEU A 65 16.35 0.90 0.15
CA LEU A 65 16.50 2.23 0.73
C LEU A 65 17.84 2.45 1.44
N GLY A 66 18.71 1.43 1.49
CA GLY A 66 19.96 1.49 2.26
C GLY A 66 19.72 1.78 3.75
N LYS A 67 18.64 1.23 4.31
CA LYS A 67 18.28 1.36 5.73
C LYS A 67 18.54 0.04 6.46
N PRO A 68 18.87 0.08 7.76
CA PRO A 68 19.14 -1.14 8.52
C PRO A 68 17.92 -2.06 8.58
N GLU A 69 16.72 -1.50 8.69
CA GLU A 69 15.45 -2.23 8.81
C GLU A 69 14.32 -1.42 8.16
N ALA A 70 13.24 -2.09 7.79
CA ALA A 70 11.98 -1.48 7.36
C ALA A 70 10.79 -2.19 8.01
N VAL A 71 9.67 -1.49 8.16
CA VAL A 71 8.44 -2.05 8.74
C VAL A 71 7.28 -1.71 7.82
N PHE A 72 6.47 -2.72 7.51
CA PHE A 72 5.26 -2.57 6.69
C PHE A 72 4.12 -1.96 7.51
N PHE A 73 3.43 -0.99 6.91
CA PHE A 73 2.21 -0.40 7.47
C PHE A 73 1.09 -0.46 6.43
N PRO A 74 -0.17 -0.76 6.81
CA PRO A 74 -1.33 -0.71 5.92
C PRO A 74 -1.57 0.66 5.29
N THR A 75 -1.15 1.76 5.93
CA THR A 75 -1.27 3.12 5.36
C THR A 75 -0.05 3.97 5.66
N GLY A 76 0.24 4.90 4.73
CA GLY A 76 1.28 5.91 4.93
C GLY A 76 1.00 6.84 6.12
N THR A 77 -0.28 7.18 6.35
CA THR A 77 -0.69 7.97 7.51
C THR A 77 -0.28 7.30 8.82
N MET A 78 -0.52 5.99 8.97
CA MET A 78 -0.12 5.27 10.17
C MET A 78 1.41 5.24 10.32
N ALA A 79 2.14 4.96 9.22
CA ALA A 79 3.59 4.94 9.24
C ALA A 79 4.20 6.30 9.66
N GLN A 80 3.71 7.40 9.08
CA GLN A 80 4.22 8.74 9.37
C GLN A 80 3.94 9.15 10.82
N GLN A 81 2.72 8.89 11.32
CA GLN A 81 2.38 9.20 12.72
C GLN A 81 3.23 8.41 13.71
N VAL A 82 3.49 7.13 13.44
CA VAL A 82 4.40 6.30 14.26
C VAL A 82 5.82 6.87 14.22
N ALA A 83 6.34 7.19 13.04
CA ALA A 83 7.68 7.76 12.90
C ALA A 83 7.84 9.08 13.69
N LEU A 84 6.87 9.98 13.59
CA LEU A 84 6.85 11.25 14.32
C LEU A 84 6.79 11.02 15.84
N ARG A 85 5.94 10.10 16.30
CA ARG A 85 5.81 9.78 17.73
C ARG A 85 7.10 9.20 18.32
N ILE A 86 7.82 8.37 17.57
CA ILE A 86 9.12 7.80 17.96
C ILE A 86 10.15 8.93 18.10
N TRP A 87 10.21 9.84 17.13
CA TRP A 87 11.15 10.96 17.17
C TRP A 87 10.84 11.98 18.27
N ALA A 88 9.57 12.28 18.51
CA ALA A 88 9.14 13.14 19.61
C ALA A 88 9.56 12.55 20.97
N ALA A 89 9.36 11.25 21.18
CA ALA A 89 9.83 10.56 22.39
C ALA A 89 11.35 10.65 22.55
N ARG A 90 12.11 10.45 21.47
CA ARG A 90 13.58 10.45 21.51
C ARG A 90 14.18 11.84 21.75
N SER A 91 13.54 12.88 21.22
CA SER A 91 14.02 14.26 21.31
C SER A 91 13.50 15.03 22.52
N GLY A 92 12.42 14.55 23.17
CA GLY A 92 11.72 15.28 24.23
C GLY A 92 10.83 16.43 23.71
N ASN A 93 10.78 16.65 22.40
CA ASN A 93 9.95 17.68 21.78
C ASN A 93 8.69 17.06 21.17
N ASN A 94 7.52 17.46 21.68
CA ASN A 94 6.22 16.94 21.23
C ASN A 94 5.60 17.74 20.06
N VAL A 95 6.29 18.76 19.52
CA VAL A 95 5.77 19.59 18.43
C VAL A 95 5.94 18.88 17.09
N VAL A 96 4.84 18.77 16.33
CA VAL A 96 4.79 18.19 14.98
C VAL A 96 4.10 19.19 14.04
N ALA A 97 4.71 19.46 12.89
CA ALA A 97 4.06 20.21 11.82
C ALA A 97 3.31 19.26 10.89
N ALA A 98 2.04 19.54 10.61
CA ALA A 98 1.21 18.80 9.67
C ALA A 98 0.63 19.75 8.63
N HIS A 99 0.60 19.32 7.36
CA HIS A 99 -0.12 20.01 6.31
C HIS A 99 -1.60 19.61 6.36
N PRO A 100 -2.55 20.55 6.18
CA PRO A 100 -3.99 20.25 6.15
C PRO A 100 -4.43 19.42 4.94
#